data_AF-A0A951KC79-F1
#
_entry.id   AF-A0A951KC79-F1
#
_cell.length_a   1.000
_cell.length_b   1.000
_cell.length_c   1.000
_cell.angle_alpha   90.00
_cell.angle_beta   90.00
_cell.angle_gamma   90.00
#
_symmetry.space_group_name_H-M   'P 1'
#
loop_
_entity.id
_entity.type
_entity.pdbx_description
1 polymer ?
#
loop_
_entity_poly.entity_id
_entity_poly.type
_entity_poly.pdbx_seq_one_letter_code
_entity_poly.pdbx_strand_id
1 'polypeptide(L)'
;MGAKQFNTEDLTAEAFGKKADLLRYGVLPVLVVIQNNRDKALDLRELEVNLVGVDGRHVNAVDPQDIPFLWKHGRKPPAVTLPVPLPKKGNPLNAPQIVTRAFAAKLVPPNDSVSGFFYFEAQSEPGDKLYLNGLRDARSGQDILYFEFALER
;
A
#
# COMPACT_ATOMS: atom_id res chain seq x y z
N MET A 1 10.66 -10.52 7.44
CA MET A 1 9.64 -9.56 6.98
C MET A 1 10.34 -8.39 6.31
N GLY A 2 9.70 -7.74 5.35
CA GLY A 2 10.27 -6.57 4.68
C GLY A 2 9.20 -5.73 3.98
N ALA A 3 9.55 -4.49 3.67
CA ALA A 3 8.69 -3.55 2.96
C ALA A 3 9.49 -2.83 1.87
N LYS A 4 8.85 -2.54 0.73
CA LYS A 4 9.42 -1.77 -0.37
C LYS A 4 8.38 -0.79 -0.90
N GLN A 5 8.74 0.49 -0.94
CA GLN A 5 7.91 1.51 -1.57
C GLN A 5 8.01 1.46 -3.10
N PHE A 6 6.90 1.71 -3.77
CA PHE A 6 6.81 1.84 -5.22
C PHE A 6 6.62 3.31 -5.54
N ASN A 7 7.69 4.09 -5.36
CA ASN A 7 7.71 5.56 -5.38
C ASN A 7 8.08 6.16 -6.76
N THR A 8 8.29 5.32 -7.78
CA THR A 8 8.58 5.76 -9.17
C THR A 8 7.53 5.27 -10.15
N GLU A 9 7.39 6.00 -11.26
CA GLU A 9 6.48 5.62 -12.35
C GLU A 9 6.83 4.24 -12.94
N ASP A 10 8.12 3.91 -13.05
CA ASP A 10 8.54 2.61 -13.59
C ASP A 10 8.14 1.45 -12.67
N LEU A 11 8.39 1.57 -11.36
CA LEU A 11 8.00 0.54 -10.39
C LEU A 11 6.48 0.35 -10.36
N THR A 12 5.73 1.45 -10.33
CA THR A 12 4.26 1.39 -10.33
C THR A 12 3.71 0.86 -11.65
N ALA A 13 4.29 1.23 -12.79
CA ALA A 13 3.89 0.71 -14.09
C ALA A 13 4.18 -0.80 -14.23
N GLU A 14 5.27 -1.29 -13.64
CA GLU A 14 5.59 -2.72 -13.58
C GLU A 14 4.54 -3.50 -12.78
N ALA A 15 4.15 -2.99 -11.60
CA ALA A 15 3.17 -3.64 -10.76
C ALA A 15 1.73 -3.51 -11.30
N PHE A 16 1.30 -2.30 -11.64
CA PHE A 16 -0.11 -1.97 -11.88
C PHE A 16 -0.44 -1.70 -13.35
N GLY A 17 0.58 -1.63 -14.21
CA GLY A 17 0.45 -1.26 -15.63
C GLY A 17 0.52 0.25 -15.85
N LYS A 18 0.98 0.67 -17.03
CA LYS A 18 1.20 2.09 -17.41
C LYS A 18 -0.02 3.01 -17.33
N LYS A 19 -1.22 2.46 -17.19
CA LYS A 19 -2.46 3.23 -17.07
C LYS A 19 -2.83 3.56 -15.62
N ALA A 20 -2.28 2.81 -14.67
CA ALA A 20 -2.52 3.01 -13.24
C ALA A 20 -1.53 4.05 -12.71
N ASP A 21 -1.98 5.29 -12.63
CA ASP A 21 -1.15 6.46 -12.33
C ASP A 21 -1.23 6.84 -10.83
N LEU A 22 -0.96 5.90 -9.93
CA LEU A 22 -1.21 6.02 -8.49
C LEU A 22 -0.48 7.23 -7.87
N LEU A 23 0.81 7.38 -8.18
CA LEU A 23 1.68 8.41 -7.59
C LEU A 23 1.21 9.82 -7.91
N ARG A 24 0.77 10.06 -9.16
CA ARG A 24 0.25 11.36 -9.60
C ARG A 24 -1.00 11.79 -8.85
N TYR A 25 -1.81 10.84 -8.37
CA TYR A 25 -2.99 11.13 -7.56
C TYR A 25 -2.72 11.12 -6.06
N GLY A 26 -1.45 11.11 -5.64
CA GLY A 26 -1.14 11.16 -4.21
C GLY A 26 -1.22 9.81 -3.52
N VAL A 27 -1.25 8.69 -4.26
CA VAL A 27 -1.35 7.35 -3.68
C VAL A 27 0.02 6.66 -3.77
N LEU A 28 0.61 6.37 -2.62
CA LEU A 28 1.86 5.63 -2.49
C LEU A 28 1.57 4.14 -2.25
N PRO A 29 1.94 3.25 -3.18
CA PRO A 29 1.87 1.80 -2.96
C PRO A 29 3.14 1.32 -2.24
N VAL A 30 2.96 0.48 -1.22
CA VAL A 30 4.06 -0.17 -0.49
C VAL A 30 3.84 -1.68 -0.51
N LEU A 31 4.77 -2.40 -1.12
CA LEU A 31 4.79 -3.87 -1.10
C LEU A 31 5.30 -4.35 0.25
N VAL A 32 4.53 -5.20 0.91
CA VAL A 32 4.89 -5.81 2.18
C VAL A 32 4.99 -7.32 2.01
N VAL A 33 6.06 -7.89 2.56
CA VAL A 33 6.27 -9.34 2.63
C VAL A 33 6.35 -9.76 4.09
N ILE A 34 5.39 -10.58 4.51
CA ILE A 34 5.35 -11.19 5.84
C ILE A 34 5.77 -12.64 5.71
N GLN A 35 6.82 -13.00 6.45
CA GLN A 35 7.34 -14.37 6.50
C GLN A 35 7.23 -14.87 7.94
N ASN A 36 6.67 -16.06 8.11
CA ASN A 36 6.51 -16.70 9.39
C ASN A 36 7.50 -17.86 9.55
N ASN A 37 8.63 -17.59 10.20
CA ASN A 37 9.65 -18.61 10.49
C ASN A 37 9.38 -19.36 11.81
N ARG A 38 8.18 -19.21 12.39
CA ARG A 38 7.80 -19.88 13.64
C ARG A 38 7.14 -21.22 13.32
N ASP A 39 7.05 -22.05 14.36
CA ASP A 39 6.33 -23.33 14.39
C ASP A 39 4.80 -23.17 14.52
N LYS A 40 4.32 -21.94 14.72
CA LYS A 40 2.92 -21.58 14.92
C LYS A 40 2.45 -20.57 13.88
N ALA A 41 1.17 -20.60 13.53
CA ALA A 41 0.59 -19.66 12.59
C ALA A 41 0.51 -18.23 13.17
N LEU A 42 0.70 -17.23 12.30
CA LEU A 42 0.45 -15.82 12.61
C LEU A 42 -0.96 -15.45 12.19
N ASP A 43 -1.68 -14.79 13.07
CA ASP A 43 -2.97 -14.16 12.80
C ASP A 43 -2.74 -12.69 12.42
N LEU A 44 -3.30 -12.31 11.28
CA LEU A 44 -3.20 -10.97 10.68
C LEU A 44 -4.56 -10.26 10.63
N ARG A 45 -5.62 -10.81 11.25
CA ARG A 45 -6.97 -10.21 11.17
C ARG A 45 -7.06 -8.81 11.78
N GLU A 46 -6.21 -8.54 12.76
CA GLU A 46 -6.08 -7.27 13.47
C GLU A 46 -4.84 -6.51 13.02
N LEU A 47 -4.24 -6.90 11.88
CA LEU A 47 -3.06 -6.24 11.33
C LEU A 47 -3.44 -4.81 10.94
N GLU A 48 -2.77 -3.87 11.57
CA GLU A 48 -2.80 -2.47 11.20
C GLU A 48 -1.46 -2.10 10.57
N VAL A 49 -1.51 -1.30 9.51
CA VAL A 49 -0.32 -0.85 8.78
C VAL A 49 -0.39 0.65 8.59
N ASN A 50 0.64 1.32 9.08
CA ASN A 50 0.74 2.77 9.12
C ASN A 50 2.02 3.23 8.44
N LEU A 51 1.90 4.20 7.55
CA LEU A 51 3.03 4.97 7.07
C LEU A 51 3.27 6.13 8.05
N VAL A 52 4.48 6.23 8.58
CA VAL A 52 4.89 7.30 9.47
C VAL A 52 5.84 8.20 8.72
N GLY A 53 5.39 9.42 8.46
CA GLY A 53 6.18 10.45 7.82
C GLY A 53 7.36 10.90 8.69
N VAL A 54 8.33 11.56 8.07
CA VAL A 54 9.46 12.18 8.78
C VAL A 54 9.04 13.23 9.82
N ASP A 55 7.87 13.84 9.61
CA ASP A 55 7.22 14.78 10.53
C ASP A 55 6.53 14.09 11.73
N GLY A 56 6.57 12.75 11.78
CA GLY A 56 5.91 11.93 12.78
C GLY A 56 4.40 11.75 12.53
N ARG A 57 3.88 12.20 11.38
CA ARG A 57 2.46 12.02 11.04
C ARG A 57 2.21 10.57 10.64
N HIS A 58 1.17 9.97 11.23
CA HIS A 58 0.71 8.63 10.88
C HIS A 58 -0.36 8.70 9.80
N VAL A 59 -0.21 7.88 8.76
CA VAL A 59 -1.18 7.70 7.67
C VAL A 59 -1.54 6.22 7.61
N ASN A 60 -2.81 5.93 7.86
CA ASN A 60 -3.32 4.57 7.80
C ASN A 60 -3.39 4.08 6.35
N ALA A 61 -3.27 2.77 6.15
CA ALA A 61 -3.51 2.17 4.84
C ALA A 61 -4.97 2.39 4.40
N VAL A 62 -5.15 2.75 3.14
CA VAL A 62 -6.45 2.94 2.50
C VAL A 62 -6.96 1.59 1.98
N ASP A 63 -8.26 1.34 2.13
CA ASP A 63 -8.87 0.14 1.55
C ASP A 63 -8.72 0.15 0.02
N PRO A 64 -8.27 -0.95 -0.61
CA PRO A 64 -8.11 -1.02 -2.06
C PRO A 64 -9.39 -0.69 -2.85
N GLN A 65 -10.57 -0.95 -2.29
CA GLN A 65 -11.87 -0.59 -2.90
C GLN A 65 -12.14 0.91 -2.86
N ASP A 66 -11.49 1.64 -1.96
CA ASP A 66 -11.69 3.07 -1.77
C ASP A 66 -10.75 3.93 -2.64
N ILE A 67 -9.65 3.35 -3.14
CA ILE A 67 -8.67 4.01 -4.01
C ILE A 67 -9.30 4.69 -5.24
N PRO A 68 -10.25 4.09 -5.98
CA PRO A 68 -10.90 4.75 -7.11
C PRO A 68 -11.62 6.05 -6.72
N PHE A 69 -12.07 6.22 -5.48
CA PHE A 69 -12.78 7.42 -5.02
C PHE A 69 -11.84 8.57 -4.66
N LEU A 70 -10.56 8.28 -4.35
CA LEU A 70 -9.53 9.31 -4.14
C LEU A 70 -9.36 10.21 -5.37
N TRP A 71 -9.70 9.71 -6.57
CA TRP A 71 -9.77 10.50 -7.81
C TRP A 71 -10.63 11.76 -7.67
N LYS A 72 -11.71 11.70 -6.88
CA LYS A 72 -12.65 12.82 -6.70
C LYS A 72 -12.12 13.89 -5.73
N HIS A 73 -11.23 13.50 -4.82
CA HIS A 73 -10.67 14.35 -3.77
C HIS A 73 -9.25 14.82 -4.07
N GLY A 74 -8.51 14.09 -4.90
CA GLY A 74 -7.15 14.40 -5.28
C GLY A 74 -7.02 15.69 -6.09
N ARG A 75 -5.86 16.34 -5.97
CA ARG A 75 -5.48 17.50 -6.80
C ARG A 75 -5.50 17.10 -8.27
N LYS A 76 -6.63 17.36 -8.96
CA LYS A 76 -6.70 17.23 -10.41
C LYS A 76 -5.56 18.06 -11.02
N PRO A 77 -4.75 17.51 -11.94
CA PRO A 77 -3.81 18.32 -12.70
C PRO A 77 -4.56 19.50 -13.33
N PRO A 78 -3.93 20.68 -13.44
CA PRO A 78 -4.56 21.82 -14.10
C PRO A 78 -5.06 21.38 -15.48
N ALA A 79 -6.34 21.64 -15.76
CA ALA A 79 -6.96 21.28 -17.02
C ALA A 79 -6.26 22.07 -18.13
N VAL A 80 -5.50 21.38 -18.98
CA VAL A 80 -4.96 21.98 -20.21
C VAL A 80 -6.15 22.17 -21.16
N THR A 81 -6.59 23.40 -21.36
CA THR A 81 -7.63 23.77 -22.31
C THR A 81 -7.08 23.64 -23.73
N LEU A 82 -7.19 22.44 -24.32
CA LEU A 82 -6.97 22.24 -25.74
C LEU A 82 -8.28 22.47 -26.52
N PRO A 83 -8.26 23.08 -27.72
CA PRO A 83 -9.45 23.30 -28.55
C PRO A 83 -10.10 22.02 -29.11
N VAL A 84 -9.61 20.84 -28.74
CA VAL A 84 -9.98 19.55 -29.31
C VAL A 84 -10.63 18.69 -28.23
N PRO A 85 -11.75 17.98 -28.51
CA PRO A 85 -12.35 17.06 -27.55
C PRO A 85 -11.33 15.99 -27.16
N LEU A 86 -10.82 16.04 -25.93
CA LEU A 86 -9.96 14.99 -25.41
C LEU A 86 -10.82 13.73 -25.24
N PRO A 87 -10.32 12.54 -25.65
CA PRO A 87 -10.99 11.29 -25.32
C PRO A 87 -11.15 11.20 -23.80
N LYS A 88 -12.34 10.79 -23.33
CA LYS A 88 -12.61 10.60 -21.89
C LYS A 88 -11.59 9.60 -21.33
N LYS A 89 -10.53 10.10 -20.70
CA LYS A 89 -9.61 9.25 -19.93
C LYS A 89 -10.43 8.64 -18.79
N GLY A 90 -10.52 7.31 -18.77
CA GLY A 90 -11.08 6.58 -17.63
C GLY A 90 -10.29 6.86 -16.35
N ASN A 91 -10.88 6.57 -15.19
CA ASN A 91 -10.21 6.75 -13.92
C ASN A 91 -8.98 5.81 -13.81
N PRO A 92 -7.74 6.31 -13.79
CA PRO A 92 -6.52 5.51 -13.67
C PRO A 92 -6.42 4.80 -12.31
N LEU A 93 -7.14 5.27 -11.29
CA LEU A 93 -7.25 4.61 -9.99
C LEU A 93 -8.26 3.45 -9.97
N ASN A 94 -8.94 3.17 -11.08
CA ASN A 94 -9.86 2.04 -11.21
C ASN A 94 -9.20 0.82 -11.90
N ALA A 95 -7.88 0.73 -11.86
CA ALA A 95 -7.14 -0.38 -12.44
C ALA A 95 -7.39 -1.66 -11.60
N PRO A 96 -7.84 -2.78 -12.21
CA PRO A 96 -8.12 -4.02 -11.46
C PRO A 96 -6.93 -4.53 -10.63
N GLN A 97 -5.71 -4.24 -11.08
CA GLN A 97 -4.45 -4.60 -10.43
C GLN A 97 -4.34 -4.02 -9.01
N ILE A 98 -4.97 -2.88 -8.74
CA ILE A 98 -4.96 -2.25 -7.40
C ILE A 98 -5.62 -3.18 -6.39
N VAL A 99 -6.76 -3.76 -6.74
CA VAL A 99 -7.48 -4.70 -5.87
C VAL A 99 -6.79 -6.06 -5.85
N THR A 100 -6.42 -6.60 -7.02
CA THR A 100 -5.91 -7.99 -7.08
C THR A 100 -4.52 -8.15 -6.49
N ARG A 101 -3.71 -7.08 -6.42
CA ARG A 101 -2.39 -7.10 -5.79
C ARG A 101 -2.39 -6.61 -4.34
N ALA A 102 -3.53 -6.15 -3.83
CA ALA A 102 -3.63 -5.72 -2.44
C ALA A 102 -3.30 -6.85 -1.47
N PHE A 103 -2.74 -6.48 -0.32
CA PHE A 103 -2.52 -7.43 0.76
C PHE A 103 -3.88 -7.88 1.34
N ALA A 104 -4.15 -9.18 1.31
CA ALA A 104 -5.45 -9.73 1.72
C ALA A 104 -5.34 -10.93 2.68
N ALA A 105 -4.11 -11.35 3.03
CA ALA A 105 -3.90 -12.50 3.90
C ALA A 105 -4.36 -12.20 5.33
N LYS A 106 -5.17 -13.10 5.90
CA LYS A 106 -5.64 -13.02 7.29
C LYS A 106 -4.84 -13.90 8.24
N LEU A 107 -4.05 -14.83 7.70
CA LEU A 107 -3.28 -15.82 8.43
C LEU A 107 -2.02 -16.15 7.63
N VAL A 108 -0.91 -16.40 8.32
CA VAL A 108 0.32 -16.93 7.73
C VAL A 108 0.65 -18.27 8.40
N PRO A 109 0.60 -19.39 7.67
CA PRO A 109 0.98 -20.70 8.21
C PRO A 109 2.43 -20.73 8.73
N PRO A 110 2.78 -21.72 9.58
CA PRO A 110 4.16 -21.96 9.97
C PRO A 110 5.07 -22.19 8.76
N ASN A 111 6.26 -21.60 8.78
CA ASN A 111 7.27 -21.70 7.73
C ASN A 111 6.81 -21.24 6.33
N ASP A 112 5.85 -20.33 6.28
CA ASP A 112 5.26 -19.81 5.04
C ASP A 112 5.42 -18.29 4.94
N SER A 113 5.10 -17.74 3.76
CA SER A 113 5.17 -16.30 3.50
C SER A 113 3.99 -15.81 2.65
N VAL A 114 3.57 -14.59 2.92
CA VAL A 114 2.52 -13.89 2.16
C VAL A 114 3.02 -12.50 1.79
N SER A 115 2.51 -11.98 0.68
CA SER A 115 2.87 -10.63 0.21
C SER A 115 1.70 -9.94 -0.47
N GLY A 116 1.78 -8.62 -0.53
CA GLY A 116 0.78 -7.78 -1.17
C GLY A 116 1.03 -6.31 -0.90
N PHE A 117 0.25 -5.46 -1.56
CA PHE A 117 0.37 -4.01 -1.46
C PHE A 117 -0.58 -3.43 -0.42
N PHE A 118 -0.06 -2.47 0.34
CA PHE A 118 -0.84 -1.47 1.06
C PHE A 118 -0.73 -0.13 0.32
N TYR A 119 -1.75 0.71 0.42
CA TYR A 119 -1.83 1.99 -0.27
C TYR A 119 -1.99 3.11 0.75
N PHE A 120 -1.30 4.23 0.55
CA PHE A 120 -1.34 5.37 1.46
C PHE A 120 -1.61 6.64 0.67
N GLU A 121 -2.48 7.52 1.17
CA GLU A 121 -2.65 8.87 0.63
C GLU A 121 -1.49 9.75 1.12
N ALA A 122 -0.33 9.58 0.48
CA ALA A 122 0.92 10.20 0.85
C ALA A 122 1.83 10.34 -0.39
N GLN A 123 2.88 11.16 -0.24
CA GLN A 123 4.02 11.16 -1.14
C GLN A 123 5.19 10.50 -0.42
N SER A 124 6.04 9.81 -1.16
CA SER A 124 7.25 9.19 -0.60
C SER A 124 8.24 10.28 -0.18
N GLU A 125 8.62 10.30 1.09
CA GLU A 125 9.65 11.17 1.63
C GLU A 125 10.84 10.35 2.17
N PRO A 126 12.09 10.80 1.97
CA PRO A 126 13.25 10.10 2.50
C PRO A 126 13.21 10.06 4.03
N GLY A 127 13.21 8.87 4.61
CA GLY A 127 13.11 8.68 6.06
C GLY A 127 11.72 8.29 6.54
N ASP A 128 10.74 8.14 5.64
CA ASP A 128 9.46 7.52 5.94
C ASP A 128 9.66 6.12 6.50
N LYS A 129 8.76 5.73 7.39
CA LYS A 129 8.78 4.43 8.06
C LYS A 129 7.45 3.73 7.87
N LEU A 130 7.49 2.42 7.71
CA LEU A 130 6.30 1.58 7.75
C LEU A 130 6.22 0.87 9.10
N TYR A 131 5.12 1.09 9.80
CA TYR A 131 4.80 0.43 11.07
C TYR A 131 3.74 -0.64 10.84
N LEU A 132 4.02 -1.85 11.33
CA LEU A 132 3.07 -2.97 11.37
C LEU A 132 2.82 -3.34 12.82
N ASN A 133 1.54 -3.39 13.21
CA ASN A 133 1.09 -3.77 14.55
C ASN A 133 -0.12 -4.71 14.47
N GLY A 134 -0.48 -5.33 15.60
CA GLY A 134 -1.65 -6.23 15.68
C GLY A 134 -1.41 -7.63 15.11
N LEU A 135 -0.14 -8.01 14.89
CA LEU A 135 0.24 -9.40 14.62
C LEU A 135 0.00 -10.23 15.87
N ARG A 136 -0.67 -11.39 15.75
CA ARG A 136 -0.95 -12.26 16.90
C ARG A 136 -0.51 -13.69 16.67
N ASP A 137 -0.18 -14.40 17.74
CA ASP A 137 -0.06 -15.85 17.69
C ASP A 137 -1.46 -16.46 17.57
N ALA A 138 -1.72 -17.20 16.47
CA ALA A 138 -3.07 -17.65 16.14
C ALA A 138 -3.68 -18.64 17.15
N ARG A 139 -2.86 -19.28 17.99
CA ARG A 139 -3.31 -20.26 19.00
C ARG A 139 -3.60 -19.59 20.34
N SER A 140 -2.70 -18.73 20.80
CA SER A 140 -2.79 -18.10 22.11
C SER A 140 -3.54 -16.77 22.10
N GLY A 141 -3.67 -16.13 20.93
CA GLY A 141 -4.23 -14.78 20.78
C GLY A 141 -3.32 -13.69 21.34
N GLN A 142 -2.10 -14.02 21.77
CA GLN A 142 -1.16 -13.04 22.29
C GLN A 142 -0.62 -12.16 21.16
N ASP A 143 -0.59 -10.86 21.43
CA ASP A 143 0.06 -9.90 20.55
C ASP A 143 1.55 -10.22 20.43
N ILE A 144 1.98 -10.21 19.19
CA ILE A 144 3.38 -10.20 18.80
C ILE A 144 3.77 -8.73 18.66
N LEU A 145 5.03 -8.45 18.95
CA LEU A 145 5.68 -7.15 18.82
C LEU A 145 5.27 -6.42 17.53
N TYR A 146 5.41 -5.10 17.55
CA TYR A 146 5.35 -4.29 16.33
C TYR A 146 6.65 -4.43 15.52
N PHE A 147 6.55 -4.14 14.22
CA PHE A 147 7.70 -4.07 13.32
C PHE A 147 7.75 -2.69 12.66
N GLU A 148 8.96 -2.16 12.55
CA GLU A 148 9.25 -0.90 11.88
C GLU A 148 10.22 -1.17 10.73
N PHE A 149 9.89 -0.66 9.54
CA PHE A 149 10.74 -0.73 8.37
C PHE A 149 11.05 0.68 7.89
N ALA A 150 12.34 1.04 7.83
CA ALA A 150 12.75 2.25 7.12
C ALA A 150 12.47 2.07 5.62
N LEU A 151 11.80 3.04 5.01
CA LEU A 151 11.54 3.05 3.59
C LEU A 151 12.66 3.81 2.88
N GLU A 152 13.60 3.06 2.33
CA GLU A 152 14.68 3.61 1.52
C GLU A 152 14.21 3.94 0.10
N ARG A 153 14.91 4.89 -0.52
CA ARG A 153 14.51 5.50 -1.79
C ARG A 153 14.71 4.57 -3.00
#